data_AF-A0A849SZ92-F1
#
_entry.id   AF-A0A849SZ92-F1
#
_cell.length_a   1.000
_cell.length_b   1.000
_cell.length_c   1.000
_cell.angle_alpha   90.00
_cell.angle_beta   90.00
_cell.angle_gamma   90.00
#
_symmetry.space_group_name_H-M   'P 1'
#
loop_
_entity.id
_entity.type
_entity.pdbx_description
1 polymer ?
#
loop_
_entity_poly.entity_id
_entity_poly.type
_entity_poly.pdbx_seq_one_letter_code
_entity_poly.pdbx_strand_id
1 'polypeptide(L)'
;MLHEFTQGHRIAYFSMEIALEYNIPTYAGGLGVLAGDTLRSAADLAMPMVGVTLVSRAGYFQQKIDSIGRQIELADTWEPAAHAEPVTAKVAVQIERRTVWVGAWLYRVKSLCGTQVPVILLDTDLPENHVEDREITHHLYGRDAAYRLKQEIVLGVGGIRMLQALGFQIRKHHMNEGHSALLAMELLNRYAYQKRDLRPGESLYDIPIVRSKCIFTTHTPVEAGQDQFDYDMVERIADGDFMDLQEVRKLAGQDRLNMTRLALNLSDYVNGVAKRHAEVSQAMFPDYKMHAITNGVHPHTWTNQFFATLYDKYMPGWRHEPELLVRIDQVPDQALWDAHISAKQRLLERIGQTTGQVLDPLLPVLGFARRMTAYKRPDLIFFDLERLRTIARDKPFHLVMAGKAHPADEGGKRLIEQIHSHMRELAADLNIVYLPGYDMNLALDLIAGVDVWLNTPLRPLEASGTSGMKAAFNGVPSLSVLDGWWLEGCIENITGWAVGEFKNQSNQTSESCGCIDNTTENITPDNTTQTEENDARDLYAKLEHVVLPLYHDDRAGWINIMKGAIGKNAAVFNSHRMIWRYAAEAYIK
;
A
#
# COMPACT_ATOMS: atom_id res chain seq x y z
N MET A 1 -27.10 11.42 13.92
CA MET A 1 -25.83 10.64 13.92
C MET A 1 -24.87 11.14 12.83
N LEU A 2 -25.26 11.20 11.55
CA LEU A 2 -24.41 11.74 10.47
C LEU A 2 -24.25 13.28 10.45
N HIS A 3 -25.07 14.02 11.20
CA HIS A 3 -25.14 15.48 11.14
C HIS A 3 -23.79 16.18 11.42
N GLU A 4 -22.96 15.63 12.31
CA GLU A 4 -21.60 16.16 12.56
C GLU A 4 -20.68 16.01 11.33
N PHE A 5 -20.97 15.03 10.48
CA PHE A 5 -20.18 14.76 9.28
C PHE A 5 -20.70 15.48 8.04
N THR A 6 -21.96 15.86 7.98
CA THR A 6 -22.54 16.48 6.78
C THR A 6 -22.43 18.00 6.79
N GLN A 7 -21.93 18.59 7.88
CA GLN A 7 -21.65 20.01 7.96
C GLN A 7 -20.37 20.39 7.20
N GLY A 8 -20.51 21.32 6.25
CA GLY A 8 -19.40 21.89 5.49
C GLY A 8 -18.89 20.98 4.37
N HIS A 9 -17.95 21.54 3.61
CA HIS A 9 -17.34 20.85 2.48
C HIS A 9 -16.30 19.82 2.94
N ARG A 10 -16.33 18.63 2.33
CA ARG A 10 -15.37 17.55 2.57
C ARG A 10 -14.59 17.14 1.34
N ILE A 11 -13.49 16.43 1.58
CA ILE A 11 -12.78 15.63 0.58
C ILE A 11 -13.27 14.19 0.69
N ALA A 12 -13.77 13.64 -0.41
CA ALA A 12 -14.15 12.23 -0.45
C ALA A 12 -12.98 11.40 -0.98
N TYR A 13 -12.49 10.47 -0.17
CA TYR A 13 -11.38 9.58 -0.48
C TYR A 13 -11.91 8.19 -0.81
N PHE A 14 -11.82 7.80 -2.08
CA PHE A 14 -12.33 6.54 -2.58
C PHE A 14 -11.18 5.54 -2.74
N SER A 15 -11.35 4.35 -2.20
CA SER A 15 -10.41 3.25 -2.42
C SER A 15 -11.11 1.90 -2.37
N MET A 16 -10.64 0.96 -3.19
CA MET A 16 -11.13 -0.42 -3.20
C MET A 16 -10.83 -1.15 -1.88
N GLU A 17 -9.76 -0.76 -1.19
CA GLU A 17 -9.40 -1.30 0.11
C GLU A 17 -9.03 -0.20 1.10
N ILE A 18 -9.38 -0.40 2.36
CA ILE A 18 -8.99 0.46 3.48
C ILE A 18 -8.73 -0.44 4.68
N ALA A 19 -7.50 -0.43 5.20
CA ALA A 19 -7.15 -1.19 6.39
C ALA A 19 -7.59 -0.39 7.63
N LEU A 20 -8.75 -0.73 8.20
CA LEU A 20 -9.34 -0.02 9.35
C LEU A 20 -8.80 -0.56 10.68
N GLU A 21 -8.95 -1.86 10.89
CA GLU A 21 -8.44 -2.63 12.02
C GLU A 21 -7.87 -3.95 11.50
N TYR A 22 -7.03 -4.62 12.28
CA TYR A 22 -6.39 -5.86 11.83
C TYR A 22 -7.39 -6.99 11.56
N ASN A 23 -8.50 -7.02 12.31
CA ASN A 23 -9.58 -8.02 12.25
C ASN A 23 -10.76 -7.61 11.35
N ILE A 24 -10.66 -6.47 10.66
CA ILE A 24 -11.63 -6.06 9.64
C ILE A 24 -10.97 -6.27 8.26
N PRO A 25 -11.35 -7.32 7.51
CA PRO A 25 -10.60 -7.77 6.33
C PRO A 25 -10.91 -6.97 5.05
N THR A 26 -11.09 -5.64 5.18
CA THR A 26 -11.34 -4.70 4.08
C THR A 26 -10.05 -4.29 3.35
N TYR A 27 -8.96 -5.06 3.47
CA TYR A 27 -7.67 -4.80 2.86
C TYR A 27 -6.88 -6.08 2.56
N ALA A 28 -6.04 -6.02 1.53
CA ALA A 28 -5.18 -7.11 1.08
C ALA A 28 -3.68 -6.71 1.08
N GLY A 29 -3.36 -5.43 0.91
CA GLY A 29 -1.98 -5.02 0.73
C GLY A 29 -1.65 -3.56 1.09
N GLY A 30 -0.57 -3.07 0.49
CA GLY A 30 0.00 -1.76 0.80
C GLY A 30 -0.90 -0.58 0.46
N LEU A 31 -1.77 -0.70 -0.56
CA LEU A 31 -2.70 0.35 -0.97
C LEU A 31 -3.75 0.61 0.12
N GLY A 32 -4.33 -0.45 0.67
CA GLY A 32 -5.35 -0.37 1.74
C GLY A 32 -4.76 0.04 3.07
N VAL A 33 -3.54 -0.41 3.37
CA VAL A 33 -2.82 0.06 4.56
C VAL A 33 -2.51 1.55 4.47
N LEU A 34 -2.05 2.03 3.32
CA LEU A 34 -1.85 3.46 3.08
C LEU A 34 -3.17 4.23 3.21
N ALA A 35 -4.26 3.74 2.62
CA ALA A 35 -5.58 4.37 2.75
C ALA A 35 -6.03 4.48 4.22
N GLY A 36 -5.80 3.44 5.03
CA GLY A 36 -6.03 3.48 6.47
C GLY A 36 -5.17 4.54 7.16
N ASP A 37 -3.87 4.60 6.85
CA ASP A 37 -2.95 5.57 7.43
C ASP A 37 -3.29 7.02 7.04
N THR A 38 -3.72 7.24 5.80
CA THR A 38 -4.26 8.50 5.29
C THR A 38 -5.44 8.95 6.14
N LEU A 39 -6.42 8.08 6.40
CA LEU A 39 -7.62 8.43 7.16
C LEU A 39 -7.36 8.62 8.66
N ARG A 40 -6.46 7.85 9.26
CA ARG A 40 -6.02 8.06 10.65
C ARG A 40 -5.32 9.41 10.80
N SER A 41 -4.42 9.75 9.88
CA SER A 41 -3.74 11.05 9.86
C SER A 41 -4.71 12.20 9.60
N ALA A 42 -5.69 11.98 8.72
CA ALA A 42 -6.75 12.95 8.49
C ALA A 42 -7.57 13.19 9.77
N ALA A 43 -7.84 12.14 10.56
CA ALA A 43 -8.47 12.30 11.86
C ALA A 43 -7.55 13.09 12.81
N ASP A 44 -6.27 12.71 12.96
CA ASP A 44 -5.29 13.37 13.83
C ASP A 44 -5.09 14.87 13.50
N LEU A 45 -5.17 15.23 12.22
CA LEU A 45 -5.02 16.60 11.73
C LEU A 45 -6.36 17.34 11.57
N ALA A 46 -7.48 16.75 12.02
CA ALA A 46 -8.83 17.30 11.88
C ALA A 46 -9.22 17.67 10.43
N MET A 47 -8.69 16.95 9.45
CA MET A 47 -8.99 17.20 8.04
C MET A 47 -10.43 16.78 7.72
N PRO A 48 -11.21 17.63 7.00
CA PRO A 48 -12.60 17.36 6.68
C PRO A 48 -12.70 16.32 5.55
N MET A 49 -12.47 15.05 5.89
CA MET A 49 -12.48 13.94 4.93
C MET A 49 -13.66 12.99 5.19
N VAL A 50 -13.99 12.19 4.18
CA VAL A 50 -14.84 11.00 4.28
C VAL A 50 -14.22 9.91 3.43
N GLY A 51 -14.00 8.73 4.00
CA GLY A 51 -13.56 7.54 3.26
C GLY A 51 -14.74 6.80 2.65
N VAL A 52 -14.55 6.21 1.47
CA VAL A 52 -15.54 5.34 0.81
C VAL A 52 -14.84 4.09 0.32
N THR A 53 -15.37 2.93 0.69
CA THR A 53 -14.88 1.63 0.25
C THR A 53 -16.00 0.59 0.26
N LEU A 54 -15.72 -0.63 -0.19
CA LEU A 54 -16.65 -1.76 -0.10
C LEU A 54 -16.52 -2.42 1.27
N VAL A 55 -17.61 -3.02 1.77
CA VAL A 55 -17.60 -3.72 3.07
C VAL A 55 -16.78 -5.02 3.05
N SER A 56 -16.57 -5.63 1.87
CA SER A 56 -15.79 -6.87 1.70
C SER A 56 -16.11 -7.94 2.76
N ARG A 57 -17.36 -8.43 2.80
CA ARG A 57 -17.87 -9.34 3.86
C ARG A 57 -17.06 -10.63 4.06
N ALA A 58 -16.40 -11.11 3.01
CA ALA A 58 -15.56 -12.31 3.03
C ALA A 58 -14.06 -12.00 2.90
N GLY A 59 -13.71 -10.71 2.96
CA GLY A 59 -12.35 -10.22 2.99
C GLY A 59 -11.52 -10.58 1.76
N TYR A 60 -10.20 -10.59 1.94
CA TYR A 60 -9.28 -11.14 0.95
C TYR A 60 -9.18 -12.66 1.10
N PHE A 61 -8.54 -13.14 2.17
CA PHE A 61 -8.58 -14.52 2.67
C PHE A 61 -7.73 -14.68 3.94
N GLN A 62 -8.07 -15.70 4.74
CA GLN A 62 -7.20 -16.22 5.80
C GLN A 62 -6.21 -17.23 5.23
N GLN A 63 -4.94 -17.03 5.54
CA GLN A 63 -3.86 -17.87 5.04
C GLN A 63 -3.58 -19.00 6.02
N LYS A 64 -3.51 -20.23 5.51
CA LYS A 64 -2.85 -21.34 6.19
C LYS A 64 -1.70 -21.85 5.31
N ILE A 65 -0.72 -22.47 5.95
CA ILE A 65 0.36 -23.18 5.28
C ILE A 65 0.24 -24.66 5.65
N ASP A 66 0.28 -25.54 4.65
CA ASP A 66 0.23 -26.99 4.88
C ASP A 66 1.62 -27.58 5.22
N SER A 67 1.70 -28.90 5.35
CA SER A 67 2.93 -29.59 5.75
C SER A 67 4.07 -29.53 4.73
N ILE A 68 3.77 -29.28 3.44
CA ILE A 68 4.81 -29.16 2.40
C ILE A 68 5.25 -27.71 2.19
N GLY A 69 4.49 -26.75 2.72
CA GLY A 69 4.75 -25.32 2.59
C GLY A 69 3.82 -24.61 1.61
N ARG A 70 2.73 -25.26 1.18
CA ARG A 70 1.78 -24.68 0.24
C ARG A 70 0.77 -23.80 0.96
N GLN A 71 0.46 -22.67 0.33
CA GLN A 71 -0.59 -21.77 0.79
C GLN A 71 -1.98 -22.38 0.56
N ILE A 72 -2.81 -22.32 1.60
CA ILE A 72 -4.24 -22.62 1.58
C ILE A 72 -5.00 -21.34 1.92
N GLU A 73 -5.97 -20.99 1.07
CA GLU A 73 -6.84 -19.84 1.26
C GLU A 73 -8.18 -20.25 1.87
N LEU A 74 -8.56 -19.63 2.98
CA LEU A 74 -9.87 -19.79 3.61
C LEU A 74 -10.62 -18.45 3.60
N ALA A 75 -11.95 -18.49 3.57
CA ALA A 75 -12.76 -17.28 3.64
C ALA A 75 -12.51 -16.52 4.96
N ASP A 76 -12.41 -15.18 4.88
CA ASP A 76 -12.19 -14.31 6.03
C ASP A 76 -13.46 -13.49 6.30
N THR A 77 -14.48 -14.17 6.82
CA THR A 77 -15.80 -13.58 7.03
C THR A 77 -15.87 -12.77 8.31
N TRP A 78 -16.59 -11.65 8.28
CA TRP A 78 -16.81 -10.79 9.44
C TRP A 78 -18.21 -10.18 9.44
N GLU A 79 -18.64 -9.67 10.60
CA GLU A 79 -19.96 -9.06 10.78
C GLU A 79 -19.85 -7.53 10.91
N PRO A 80 -20.27 -6.75 9.90
CA PRO A 80 -20.15 -5.29 9.91
C PRO A 80 -20.80 -4.62 11.12
N ALA A 81 -21.95 -5.15 11.58
CA ALA A 81 -22.69 -4.63 12.73
C ALA A 81 -21.91 -4.68 14.06
N ALA A 82 -20.85 -5.49 14.15
CA ALA A 82 -19.99 -5.56 15.33
C ALA A 82 -19.01 -4.37 15.43
N HIS A 83 -18.73 -3.69 14.31
CA HIS A 83 -17.71 -2.62 14.24
C HIS A 83 -18.24 -1.30 13.69
N ALA A 84 -19.36 -1.32 12.97
CA ALA A 84 -19.91 -0.16 12.26
C ALA A 84 -21.43 -0.05 12.44
N GLU A 85 -21.94 1.16 12.29
CA GLU A 85 -23.36 1.48 12.48
C GLU A 85 -24.10 1.39 11.14
N PRO A 86 -25.26 0.71 11.03
CA PRO A 86 -26.00 0.67 9.79
C PRO A 86 -26.53 2.06 9.43
N VAL A 87 -26.45 2.41 8.14
CA VAL A 87 -26.96 3.67 7.63
C VAL A 87 -28.32 3.43 6.95
N THR A 88 -29.26 4.34 7.17
CA THR A 88 -30.66 4.17 6.71
C THR A 88 -30.84 4.40 5.22
N ALA A 89 -29.95 5.16 4.57
CA ALA A 89 -30.07 5.44 3.14
C ALA A 89 -29.75 4.19 2.32
N LYS A 90 -30.50 4.01 1.23
CA LYS A 90 -30.21 3.05 0.18
C LYS A 90 -30.17 3.80 -1.14
N VAL A 91 -29.25 3.42 -2.01
CA VAL A 91 -29.17 3.93 -3.39
C VAL A 91 -29.25 2.76 -4.35
N ALA A 92 -29.49 3.04 -5.62
CA ALA A 92 -29.57 2.03 -6.66
C ALA A 92 -28.51 2.29 -7.73
N VAL A 93 -27.98 1.20 -8.28
CA VAL A 93 -27.20 1.17 -9.53
C VAL A 93 -27.83 0.10 -10.46
N GLN A 94 -27.70 0.24 -11.78
CA GLN A 94 -28.06 -0.85 -12.70
C GLN A 94 -26.83 -1.66 -13.03
N ILE A 95 -26.97 -2.98 -12.90
CA ILE A 95 -25.98 -3.96 -13.29
C ILE A 95 -26.73 -5.03 -14.09
N GLU A 96 -26.32 -5.26 -15.33
CA GLU A 96 -26.94 -6.23 -16.24
C GLU A 96 -28.46 -6.02 -16.38
N ARG A 97 -28.88 -4.76 -16.52
CA ARG A 97 -30.30 -4.30 -16.58
C ARG A 97 -31.13 -4.62 -15.33
N ARG A 98 -30.48 -4.96 -14.22
CA ARG A 98 -31.12 -5.20 -12.93
C ARG A 98 -30.78 -4.07 -11.99
N THR A 99 -31.78 -3.64 -11.23
CA THR A 99 -31.57 -2.66 -10.16
C THR A 99 -30.93 -3.37 -8.97
N VAL A 100 -29.68 -3.00 -8.68
CA VAL A 100 -28.93 -3.45 -7.50
C VAL A 100 -28.97 -2.34 -6.45
N TRP A 101 -29.58 -2.64 -5.32
CA TRP A 101 -29.61 -1.76 -4.15
C TRP A 101 -28.28 -1.80 -3.41
N VAL A 102 -27.80 -0.64 -2.99
CA VAL A 102 -26.57 -0.46 -2.22
C VAL A 102 -26.94 0.20 -0.90
N GLY A 103 -26.71 -0.52 0.19
CA GLY A 103 -26.76 0.00 1.56
C GLY A 103 -25.38 0.44 2.02
N ALA A 104 -25.28 0.92 3.25
CA ALA A 104 -23.98 1.28 3.81
C ALA A 104 -23.90 1.10 5.33
N TRP A 105 -22.67 0.99 5.80
CA TRP A 105 -22.29 1.07 7.20
C TRP A 105 -21.39 2.29 7.44
N LEU A 106 -21.54 2.92 8.60
CA LEU A 106 -20.71 4.02 9.06
C LEU A 106 -19.68 3.48 10.05
N TYR A 107 -18.43 3.43 9.62
CA TYR A 107 -17.28 3.22 10.49
C TYR A 107 -16.64 4.57 10.85
N ARG A 108 -16.12 4.70 12.08
CA ARG A 108 -15.54 5.96 12.58
C ARG A 108 -14.07 5.76 12.91
N VAL A 109 -13.19 6.30 12.07
CA VAL A 109 -11.76 6.37 12.37
C VAL A 109 -11.56 7.44 13.45
N LYS A 110 -11.14 7.02 14.64
CA LYS A 110 -10.97 7.90 15.80
C LYS A 110 -9.51 8.29 15.96
N SER A 111 -9.28 9.59 16.15
CA SER A 111 -7.99 10.13 16.55
C SER A 111 -7.82 10.04 18.08
N LEU A 112 -6.58 10.01 18.54
CA LEU A 112 -6.23 10.28 19.94
C LEU A 112 -6.60 11.71 20.39
N CYS A 113 -6.71 12.65 19.46
CA CYS A 113 -7.06 14.05 19.71
C CYS A 113 -8.59 14.27 19.83
N GLY A 114 -9.40 13.21 19.76
CA GLY A 114 -10.86 13.27 19.91
C GLY A 114 -11.63 13.58 18.63
N THR A 115 -10.94 13.91 17.54
CA THR A 115 -11.49 14.09 16.20
C THR A 115 -11.78 12.75 15.52
N GLN A 116 -12.68 12.77 14.52
CA GLN A 116 -13.10 11.56 13.82
C GLN A 116 -13.27 11.80 12.32
N VAL A 117 -12.96 10.78 11.53
CA VAL A 117 -13.24 10.73 10.09
C VAL A 117 -14.20 9.57 9.80
N PRO A 118 -15.33 9.83 9.11
CA PRO A 118 -16.28 8.79 8.73
C PRO A 118 -15.72 7.98 7.56
N VAL A 119 -15.97 6.68 7.58
CA VAL A 119 -15.77 5.75 6.46
C VAL A 119 -17.09 5.09 6.15
N ILE A 120 -17.53 5.22 4.90
CA ILE A 120 -18.76 4.61 4.39
C ILE A 120 -18.39 3.28 3.73
N LEU A 121 -18.86 2.17 4.32
CA LEU A 121 -18.67 0.82 3.82
C LEU A 121 -19.90 0.43 3.00
N LEU A 122 -19.77 0.36 1.69
CA LEU A 122 -20.86 0.04 0.77
C LEU A 122 -21.15 -1.46 0.78
N ASP A 123 -22.42 -1.83 0.82
CA ASP A 123 -22.86 -3.21 0.98
C ASP A 123 -24.02 -3.53 0.04
N THR A 124 -23.85 -4.58 -0.78
CA THR A 124 -24.89 -5.12 -1.65
C THR A 124 -25.62 -6.32 -1.04
N ASP A 125 -25.18 -6.84 0.12
CA ASP A 125 -25.85 -7.96 0.79
C ASP A 125 -27.15 -7.50 1.46
N LEU A 126 -28.15 -7.26 0.61
CA LEU A 126 -29.46 -6.76 0.96
C LEU A 126 -30.54 -7.74 0.49
N PRO A 127 -31.62 -7.93 1.27
CA PRO A 127 -32.70 -8.84 0.91
C PRO A 127 -33.39 -8.46 -0.40
N GLU A 128 -33.36 -7.19 -0.79
CA GLU A 128 -33.93 -6.70 -2.06
C GLU A 128 -33.15 -7.15 -3.30
N ASN A 129 -31.88 -7.53 -3.16
CA ASN A 129 -31.03 -7.92 -4.28
C ASN A 129 -31.13 -9.41 -4.59
N HIS A 130 -30.90 -9.75 -5.86
CA HIS A 130 -30.68 -11.14 -6.28
C HIS A 130 -29.45 -11.73 -5.57
N VAL A 131 -29.47 -13.04 -5.36
CA VAL A 131 -28.41 -13.76 -4.62
C VAL A 131 -27.02 -13.45 -5.20
N GLU A 132 -26.87 -13.45 -6.52
CA GLU A 132 -25.59 -13.16 -7.17
C GLU A 132 -25.14 -11.70 -7.05
N ASP A 133 -26.08 -10.75 -6.91
CA ASP A 133 -25.76 -9.33 -6.75
C ASP A 133 -25.37 -9.00 -5.30
N ARG A 134 -25.88 -9.77 -4.33
CA ARG A 134 -25.46 -9.65 -2.93
C ARG A 134 -23.97 -9.87 -2.76
N GLU A 135 -23.43 -10.83 -3.52
CA GLU A 135 -22.04 -11.22 -3.44
C GLU A 135 -21.06 -10.19 -4.02
N ILE A 136 -21.53 -9.13 -4.69
CA ILE A 136 -20.65 -8.10 -5.30
C ILE A 136 -19.71 -7.48 -4.24
N THR A 137 -20.15 -7.30 -3.00
CA THR A 137 -19.34 -6.75 -1.90
C THR A 137 -18.78 -7.81 -0.94
N HIS A 138 -18.66 -9.07 -1.36
CA HIS A 138 -18.09 -10.14 -0.50
C HIS A 138 -16.56 -10.20 -0.56
N HIS A 139 -15.98 -10.46 -1.73
CA HIS A 139 -14.56 -10.78 -1.86
C HIS A 139 -13.75 -9.59 -2.35
N LEU A 140 -12.70 -9.22 -1.62
CA LEU A 140 -11.75 -8.20 -2.07
C LEU A 140 -10.86 -8.78 -3.17
N TYR A 141 -10.87 -8.16 -4.36
CA TYR A 141 -10.16 -8.65 -5.57
C TYR A 141 -10.51 -10.10 -5.97
N GLY A 142 -11.77 -10.51 -5.77
CA GLY A 142 -12.22 -11.87 -6.07
C GLY A 142 -12.60 -12.11 -7.54
N ARG A 143 -12.74 -13.40 -7.88
CA ARG A 143 -13.38 -13.93 -9.10
C ARG A 143 -12.73 -13.45 -10.42
N ASP A 144 -13.52 -12.85 -11.30
CA ASP A 144 -13.17 -12.54 -12.68
C ASP A 144 -13.33 -11.04 -12.99
N ALA A 145 -13.00 -10.65 -14.22
CA ALA A 145 -13.08 -9.26 -14.67
C ALA A 145 -14.50 -8.70 -14.64
N ALA A 146 -15.53 -9.55 -14.79
CA ALA A 146 -16.93 -9.13 -14.71
C ALA A 146 -17.31 -8.77 -13.27
N TYR A 147 -16.96 -9.62 -12.30
CA TYR A 147 -17.12 -9.34 -10.89
C TYR A 147 -16.37 -8.07 -10.49
N ARG A 148 -15.14 -7.91 -10.98
CA ARG A 148 -14.32 -6.72 -10.74
C ARG A 148 -15.01 -5.44 -11.22
N LEU A 149 -15.51 -5.41 -12.46
CA LEU A 149 -16.23 -4.25 -12.97
C LEU A 149 -17.49 -3.94 -12.14
N LYS A 150 -18.26 -4.95 -11.72
CA LYS A 150 -19.42 -4.78 -10.83
C LYS A 150 -19.03 -4.11 -9.50
N GLN A 151 -17.90 -4.48 -8.92
CA GLN A 151 -17.37 -3.84 -7.71
C GLN A 151 -17.02 -2.37 -7.94
N GLU A 152 -16.37 -2.04 -9.06
CA GLU A 152 -15.98 -0.67 -9.39
C GLU A 152 -17.21 0.22 -9.67
N ILE A 153 -18.29 -0.35 -10.19
CA ILE A 153 -19.59 0.34 -10.34
C ILE A 153 -20.16 0.68 -8.96
N VAL A 154 -20.23 -0.30 -8.06
CA VAL A 154 -20.73 -0.07 -6.69
C VAL A 154 -19.86 0.95 -5.97
N LEU A 155 -18.53 0.84 -6.05
CA LEU A 155 -17.61 1.75 -5.40
C LEU A 155 -17.70 3.18 -5.96
N GLY A 156 -17.61 3.33 -7.28
CA GLY A 156 -17.56 4.62 -7.95
C GLY A 156 -18.93 5.30 -8.02
N VAL A 157 -19.86 4.67 -8.73
CA VAL A 157 -21.22 5.22 -8.95
C VAL A 157 -22.04 5.13 -7.67
N GLY A 158 -22.13 3.94 -7.08
CA GLY A 158 -22.88 3.72 -5.84
C GLY A 158 -22.35 4.57 -4.68
N GLY A 159 -21.03 4.72 -4.56
CA GLY A 159 -20.41 5.56 -3.53
C GLY A 159 -20.74 7.05 -3.67
N ILE A 160 -20.71 7.60 -4.88
CA ILE A 160 -21.12 9.01 -5.11
C ILE A 160 -22.59 9.21 -4.77
N ARG A 161 -23.47 8.33 -5.26
CA ARG A 161 -24.92 8.38 -4.97
C ARG A 161 -25.17 8.27 -3.47
N MET A 162 -24.47 7.38 -2.77
CA MET A 162 -24.58 7.20 -1.33
C MET A 162 -24.17 8.47 -0.58
N LEU A 163 -23.01 9.04 -0.87
CA LEU A 163 -22.58 10.30 -0.22
C LEU A 163 -23.61 11.43 -0.40
N GLN A 164 -24.24 11.53 -1.58
CA GLN A 164 -25.29 12.50 -1.83
C GLN A 164 -26.56 12.22 -1.02
N ALA A 165 -27.02 10.96 -0.99
CA ALA A 165 -28.19 10.54 -0.22
C ALA A 165 -28.02 10.78 1.29
N LEU A 166 -26.77 10.69 1.78
CA LEU A 166 -26.41 11.00 3.16
C LEU A 166 -26.25 12.50 3.43
N GLY A 167 -26.29 13.36 2.40
CA GLY A 167 -26.20 14.81 2.54
C GLY A 167 -24.78 15.36 2.63
N PHE A 168 -23.75 14.61 2.23
CA PHE A 168 -22.39 15.12 2.19
C PHE A 168 -22.21 16.18 1.09
N GLN A 169 -21.56 17.29 1.44
CA GLN A 169 -21.12 18.29 0.48
C GLN A 169 -19.66 18.04 0.12
N ILE A 170 -19.40 17.52 -1.09
CA ILE A 170 -18.03 17.18 -1.51
C ILE A 170 -17.41 18.30 -2.34
N ARG A 171 -16.18 18.71 -1.96
CA ARG A 171 -15.37 19.70 -2.69
C ARG A 171 -14.45 19.04 -3.71
N LYS A 172 -13.73 17.99 -3.30
CA LYS A 172 -12.87 17.18 -4.18
C LYS A 172 -13.09 15.68 -3.94
N HIS A 173 -12.94 14.90 -4.99
CA HIS A 173 -12.96 13.45 -5.01
C HIS A 173 -11.55 12.94 -5.27
N HIS A 174 -10.97 12.22 -4.32
CA HIS A 174 -9.66 11.61 -4.44
C HIS A 174 -9.83 10.13 -4.78
N MET A 175 -9.43 9.76 -5.99
CA MET A 175 -9.34 8.39 -6.48
C MET A 175 -7.99 7.77 -6.10
N ASN A 176 -8.01 6.83 -5.17
CA ASN A 176 -6.82 6.06 -4.77
C ASN A 176 -6.70 4.81 -5.65
N GLU A 177 -5.94 4.94 -6.74
CA GLU A 177 -5.87 4.02 -7.88
C GLU A 177 -7.15 3.99 -8.75
N GLY A 178 -7.02 3.45 -9.98
CA GLY A 178 -8.06 3.47 -11.02
C GLY A 178 -9.38 2.79 -10.65
N HIS A 179 -9.40 1.95 -9.61
CA HIS A 179 -10.57 1.19 -9.15
C HIS A 179 -11.82 2.01 -8.85
N SER A 180 -11.65 3.31 -8.61
CA SER A 180 -12.74 4.23 -8.28
C SER A 180 -13.06 5.21 -9.42
N ALA A 181 -12.45 5.05 -10.60
CA ALA A 181 -12.55 6.01 -11.70
C ALA A 181 -13.99 6.18 -12.23
N LEU A 182 -14.86 5.18 -12.06
CA LEU A 182 -16.29 5.30 -12.40
C LEU A 182 -17.02 6.37 -11.57
N LEU A 183 -16.46 6.82 -10.44
CA LEU A 183 -17.02 7.98 -9.72
C LEU A 183 -17.06 9.23 -10.60
N ALA A 184 -16.06 9.41 -11.45
CA ALA A 184 -15.98 10.57 -12.34
C ALA A 184 -17.10 10.54 -13.39
N MET A 185 -17.66 9.36 -13.64
CA MET A 185 -18.75 9.20 -14.58
C MET A 185 -20.09 9.63 -14.03
N GLU A 186 -20.34 9.32 -12.77
CA GLU A 186 -21.49 9.86 -12.06
C GLU A 186 -21.40 11.39 -11.93
N LEU A 187 -20.18 11.95 -11.82
CA LEU A 187 -19.98 13.40 -11.85
C LEU A 187 -20.27 13.99 -13.23
N LEU A 188 -19.81 13.39 -14.33
CA LEU A 188 -20.11 13.87 -15.69
C LEU A 188 -21.62 13.93 -15.95
N ASN A 189 -22.37 12.88 -15.58
CA ASN A 189 -23.83 12.89 -15.67
C ASN A 189 -24.47 14.06 -14.90
N ARG A 190 -23.88 14.44 -13.77
CA ARG A 190 -24.34 15.54 -12.92
C ARG A 190 -24.06 16.93 -13.49
N TYR A 191 -23.01 17.05 -14.31
CA TYR A 191 -22.61 18.27 -15.01
C TYR A 191 -22.83 18.16 -16.53
N ALA A 192 -23.85 17.40 -16.95
CA ALA A 192 -24.26 17.32 -18.34
C ALA A 192 -25.03 18.58 -18.76
N TYR A 193 -24.71 19.11 -19.93
CA TYR A 193 -25.48 20.18 -20.56
C TYR A 193 -26.83 19.68 -21.05
N GLN A 194 -27.80 20.57 -21.21
CA GLN A 194 -29.02 20.20 -21.90
C GLN A 194 -28.73 20.09 -23.40
N LYS A 195 -29.24 19.05 -24.06
CA LYS A 195 -28.97 18.78 -25.48
C LYS A 195 -29.27 19.97 -26.42
N ARG A 196 -30.19 20.85 -26.04
CA ARG A 196 -30.56 22.06 -26.79
C ARG A 196 -29.49 23.17 -26.76
N ASP A 197 -28.59 23.12 -25.79
CA ASP A 197 -27.54 24.13 -25.59
C ASP A 197 -26.22 23.74 -26.30
N LEU A 198 -26.17 22.55 -26.91
CA LEU A 198 -24.99 21.99 -27.56
C LEU A 198 -24.95 22.29 -29.05
N ARG A 199 -23.77 22.63 -29.57
CA ARG A 199 -23.49 22.70 -31.00
C ARG A 199 -23.07 21.32 -31.53
N PRO A 200 -23.22 21.05 -32.85
CA PRO A 200 -22.75 19.80 -33.43
C PRO A 200 -21.25 19.57 -33.13
N GLY A 201 -20.95 18.44 -32.48
CA GLY A 201 -19.59 18.03 -32.12
C GLY A 201 -19.12 18.45 -30.71
N GLU A 202 -19.89 19.22 -29.96
CA GLU A 202 -19.59 19.52 -28.55
C GLU A 202 -19.89 18.31 -27.66
N SER A 203 -19.07 18.11 -26.62
CA SER A 203 -19.33 17.05 -25.63
C SER A 203 -20.58 17.40 -24.83
N LEU A 204 -21.38 16.37 -24.52
CA LEU A 204 -22.56 16.49 -23.66
C LEU A 204 -22.19 16.93 -22.23
N TYR A 205 -20.94 16.74 -21.83
CA TYR A 205 -20.50 16.88 -20.46
C TYR A 205 -19.52 18.04 -20.29
N ASP A 206 -19.65 18.76 -19.17
CA ASP A 206 -18.62 19.70 -18.74
C ASP A 206 -17.43 18.92 -18.14
N ILE A 207 -16.53 18.48 -19.02
CA ILE A 207 -15.31 17.78 -18.62
C ILE A 207 -14.42 18.66 -17.72
N PRO A 208 -14.17 19.96 -18.03
CA PRO A 208 -13.38 20.84 -17.17
C PRO A 208 -13.88 20.95 -15.72
N ILE A 209 -15.19 21.10 -15.49
CA ILE A 209 -15.69 21.18 -14.10
C ILE A 209 -15.51 19.86 -13.35
N VAL A 210 -15.66 18.70 -14.01
CA VAL A 210 -15.41 17.39 -13.40
C VAL A 210 -13.94 17.22 -13.06
N ARG A 211 -13.04 17.54 -14.00
CA ARG A 211 -11.58 17.49 -13.75
C ARG A 211 -11.18 18.33 -12.54
N SER A 212 -11.74 19.53 -12.42
CA SER A 212 -11.47 20.43 -11.28
C SER A 212 -11.90 19.87 -9.92
N LYS A 213 -12.78 18.86 -9.91
CA LYS A 213 -13.29 18.19 -8.71
C LYS A 213 -12.54 16.91 -8.39
N CYS A 214 -11.70 16.42 -9.29
CA CYS A 214 -11.10 15.09 -9.21
C CYS A 214 -9.58 15.15 -9.03
N ILE A 215 -9.09 14.24 -8.19
CA ILE A 215 -7.68 14.01 -7.89
C ILE A 215 -7.42 12.53 -8.09
N PHE A 216 -6.35 12.18 -8.77
CA PHE A 216 -5.99 10.81 -9.05
C PHE A 216 -4.57 10.50 -8.56
N THR A 217 -4.45 9.51 -7.68
CA THR A 217 -3.16 8.95 -7.27
C THR A 217 -2.98 7.59 -7.92
N THR A 218 -1.89 7.39 -8.64
CA THR A 218 -1.51 6.08 -9.20
C THR A 218 -0.42 5.42 -8.34
N HIS A 219 -0.55 4.11 -8.14
CA HIS A 219 0.39 3.29 -7.37
C HIS A 219 1.09 2.23 -8.21
N THR A 220 0.74 2.15 -9.50
CA THR A 220 1.09 1.05 -10.38
C THR A 220 2.23 1.47 -11.31
N PRO A 221 3.42 0.85 -11.22
CA PRO A 221 4.58 1.22 -12.02
C PRO A 221 4.59 0.60 -13.44
N VAL A 222 3.61 -0.25 -13.77
CA VAL A 222 3.54 -0.98 -15.06
C VAL A 222 2.12 -0.99 -15.63
N GLU A 223 1.98 -0.86 -16.96
CA GLU A 223 0.66 -0.86 -17.62
C GLU A 223 -0.14 -2.14 -17.38
N ALA A 224 0.53 -3.29 -17.31
CA ALA A 224 -0.10 -4.59 -17.08
C ALA A 224 -0.80 -4.71 -15.70
N GLY A 225 -0.48 -3.82 -14.75
CA GLY A 225 -1.12 -3.78 -13.44
C GLY A 225 -2.38 -2.92 -13.37
N GLN A 226 -2.78 -2.30 -14.49
CA GLN A 226 -3.94 -1.39 -14.54
C GLN A 226 -5.20 -2.14 -14.98
N ASP A 227 -6.31 -1.90 -14.28
CA ASP A 227 -7.60 -2.50 -14.63
C ASP A 227 -8.08 -2.01 -16.01
N GLN A 228 -8.34 -2.97 -16.90
CA GLN A 228 -8.80 -2.76 -18.26
C GLN A 228 -9.90 -3.77 -18.63
N PHE A 229 -11.02 -3.27 -19.14
CA PHE A 229 -12.20 -4.07 -19.46
C PHE A 229 -12.58 -3.99 -20.93
N ASP A 230 -12.97 -5.12 -21.53
CA ASP A 230 -13.44 -5.15 -22.92
C ASP A 230 -14.81 -4.49 -23.02
N TYR A 231 -15.02 -3.67 -24.06
CA TYR A 231 -16.26 -2.91 -24.20
C TYR A 231 -17.49 -3.80 -24.32
N ASP A 232 -17.42 -4.97 -24.96
CA ASP A 232 -18.55 -5.91 -25.03
C ASP A 232 -19.03 -6.32 -23.62
N MET A 233 -18.09 -6.49 -22.69
CA MET A 233 -18.40 -6.79 -21.29
C MET A 233 -18.94 -5.55 -20.56
N VAL A 234 -18.35 -4.37 -20.81
CA VAL A 234 -18.83 -3.12 -20.23
C VAL A 234 -20.26 -2.85 -20.66
N GLU A 235 -20.58 -2.96 -21.94
CA GLU A 235 -21.91 -2.79 -22.50
C GLU A 235 -22.92 -3.73 -21.86
N ARG A 236 -22.57 -5.01 -21.69
CA ARG A 236 -23.43 -6.00 -21.05
C ARG A 236 -23.68 -5.69 -19.56
N ILE A 237 -22.67 -5.25 -18.83
CA ILE A 237 -22.73 -5.06 -17.36
C ILE A 237 -23.32 -3.70 -17.00
N ALA A 238 -22.94 -2.65 -17.69
CA ALA A 238 -23.27 -1.25 -17.38
C ALA A 238 -24.54 -0.73 -18.09
N ASP A 239 -25.24 -1.59 -18.84
CA ASP A 239 -26.34 -1.17 -19.71
C ASP A 239 -27.39 -0.34 -18.98
N GLY A 240 -27.52 0.93 -19.36
CA GLY A 240 -28.62 1.81 -18.95
C GLY A 240 -28.42 2.71 -17.72
N ASP A 241 -27.28 2.71 -17.02
CA ASP A 241 -27.13 3.50 -15.77
C ASP A 241 -26.00 4.52 -15.76
N PHE A 242 -24.91 4.28 -16.50
CA PHE A 242 -23.83 5.25 -16.61
C PHE A 242 -23.20 5.22 -18.00
N MET A 243 -23.51 6.28 -18.75
CA MET A 243 -22.70 6.87 -19.83
C MET A 243 -23.03 6.50 -21.28
N ASP A 244 -22.84 7.51 -22.13
CA ASP A 244 -22.62 7.40 -23.56
C ASP A 244 -21.29 6.69 -23.85
N LEU A 245 -21.36 5.45 -24.36
CA LEU A 245 -20.19 4.63 -24.70
C LEU A 245 -19.23 5.33 -25.66
N GLN A 246 -19.72 6.24 -26.51
CA GLN A 246 -18.87 7.00 -27.40
C GLN A 246 -17.95 7.95 -26.63
N GLU A 247 -18.47 8.58 -25.58
CA GLU A 247 -17.67 9.43 -24.70
C GLU A 247 -16.74 8.59 -23.80
N VAL A 248 -17.17 7.41 -23.33
CA VAL A 248 -16.27 6.47 -22.61
C VAL A 248 -15.03 6.20 -23.45
N ARG A 249 -15.22 5.83 -24.73
CA ARG A 249 -14.12 5.43 -25.63
C ARG A 249 -13.13 6.57 -25.87
N LYS A 250 -13.61 7.82 -25.89
CA LYS A 250 -12.73 8.99 -25.98
C LYS A 250 -11.91 9.21 -24.71
N LEU A 251 -12.50 8.98 -23.53
CA LEU A 251 -11.87 9.27 -22.24
C LEU A 251 -11.02 8.10 -21.69
N ALA A 252 -11.42 6.86 -21.92
CA ALA A 252 -10.77 5.68 -21.38
C ALA A 252 -9.90 4.93 -22.39
N GLY A 253 -10.05 5.20 -23.69
CA GLY A 253 -9.33 4.51 -24.78
C GLY A 253 -10.29 3.81 -25.75
N GLN A 254 -9.89 3.71 -27.01
CA GLN A 254 -10.78 3.24 -28.08
C GLN A 254 -11.08 1.74 -28.01
N ASP A 255 -10.10 0.93 -27.62
CA ASP A 255 -10.16 -0.53 -27.68
C ASP A 255 -10.76 -1.15 -26.40
N ARG A 256 -10.39 -0.61 -25.24
CA ARG A 256 -10.81 -1.10 -23.92
C ARG A 256 -11.08 0.06 -22.98
N LEU A 257 -11.93 -0.16 -21.98
CA LEU A 257 -12.11 0.74 -20.85
C LEU A 257 -10.89 0.62 -19.94
N ASN A 258 -9.91 1.52 -20.12
CA ASN A 258 -8.76 1.63 -19.22
C ASN A 258 -9.09 2.60 -18.08
N MET A 259 -9.15 2.07 -16.86
CA MET A 259 -9.55 2.82 -15.67
C MET A 259 -8.55 3.91 -15.28
N THR A 260 -7.26 3.66 -15.53
CA THR A 260 -6.21 4.66 -15.30
C THR A 260 -6.34 5.82 -16.27
N ARG A 261 -6.51 5.57 -17.57
CA ARG A 261 -6.73 6.62 -18.58
C ARG A 261 -7.99 7.42 -18.30
N LEU A 262 -9.07 6.75 -17.88
CA LEU A 262 -10.30 7.42 -17.48
C LEU A 262 -10.04 8.40 -16.32
N ALA A 263 -9.36 7.95 -15.26
CA ALA A 263 -9.04 8.79 -14.11
C ALA A 263 -8.10 9.95 -14.48
N LEU A 264 -7.09 9.70 -15.33
CA LEU A 264 -6.16 10.71 -15.82
C LEU A 264 -6.86 11.82 -16.62
N ASN A 265 -7.76 11.45 -17.54
CA ASN A 265 -8.49 12.41 -18.36
C ASN A 265 -9.51 13.25 -17.58
N LEU A 266 -9.97 12.72 -16.45
CA LEU A 266 -11.00 13.33 -15.61
C LEU A 266 -10.48 13.88 -14.28
N SER A 267 -9.17 14.12 -14.14
CA SER A 267 -8.57 14.72 -12.95
C SER A 267 -7.65 15.90 -13.28
N ASP A 268 -7.68 16.94 -12.45
CA ASP A 268 -6.77 18.09 -12.59
C ASP A 268 -5.46 17.91 -11.82
N TYR A 269 -5.48 17.13 -10.73
CA TYR A 269 -4.28 16.79 -9.99
C TYR A 269 -4.02 15.29 -10.10
N VAL A 270 -2.89 14.94 -10.72
CA VAL A 270 -2.44 13.56 -10.85
C VAL A 270 -1.08 13.44 -10.19
N ASN A 271 -0.88 12.42 -9.34
CA ASN A 271 0.41 12.18 -8.73
C ASN A 271 0.81 10.71 -8.62
N GLY A 272 2.12 10.49 -8.66
CA GLY A 272 2.77 9.29 -8.18
C GLY A 272 3.08 9.37 -6.67
N VAL A 273 3.55 8.25 -6.13
CA VAL A 273 3.62 7.97 -4.68
C VAL A 273 5.04 7.96 -4.10
N ALA A 274 6.00 8.30 -4.95
CA ALA A 274 7.41 8.58 -4.67
C ALA A 274 7.94 9.44 -5.82
N LYS A 275 9.08 10.11 -5.63
CA LYS A 275 9.67 10.93 -6.71
C LYS A 275 9.99 10.09 -7.95
N ARG A 276 10.69 8.97 -7.75
CA ARG A 276 11.04 8.06 -8.85
C ARG A 276 9.80 7.47 -9.52
N HIS A 277 8.77 7.13 -8.75
CA HIS A 277 7.52 6.64 -9.32
C HIS A 277 6.83 7.69 -10.19
N ALA A 278 6.82 8.97 -9.79
CA ALA A 278 6.26 10.03 -10.62
C ALA A 278 7.01 10.17 -11.95
N GLU A 279 8.34 10.02 -11.97
CA GLU A 279 9.14 9.99 -13.20
C GLU A 279 8.75 8.81 -14.11
N VAL A 280 8.62 7.60 -13.53
CA VAL A 280 8.19 6.39 -14.26
C VAL A 280 6.77 6.56 -14.82
N SER A 281 5.84 7.08 -14.01
CA SER A 281 4.46 7.36 -14.46
C SER A 281 4.43 8.45 -15.53
N GLN A 282 5.29 9.47 -15.45
CA GLN A 282 5.39 10.55 -16.45
C GLN A 282 5.88 10.00 -17.81
N ALA A 283 6.79 9.04 -17.79
CA ALA A 283 7.27 8.37 -19.01
C ALA A 283 6.19 7.48 -19.64
N MET A 284 5.37 6.80 -18.82
CA MET A 284 4.24 5.99 -19.29
C MET A 284 3.08 6.84 -19.83
N PHE A 285 2.88 8.03 -19.28
CA PHE A 285 1.78 8.93 -19.60
C PHE A 285 2.30 10.35 -19.93
N PRO A 286 3.02 10.53 -21.06
CA PRO A 286 3.73 11.77 -21.37
C PRO A 286 2.83 12.99 -21.53
N ASP A 287 1.56 12.79 -21.89
CA ASP A 287 0.59 13.87 -22.13
C ASP A 287 0.02 14.49 -20.83
N TYR A 288 0.33 13.90 -19.68
CA TYR A 288 -0.23 14.31 -18.38
C TYR A 288 0.86 14.86 -17.49
N LYS A 289 0.57 15.92 -16.74
CA LYS A 289 1.50 16.44 -15.74
C LYS A 289 1.46 15.58 -14.48
N MET A 290 2.52 14.80 -14.24
CA MET A 290 2.65 13.96 -13.05
C MET A 290 3.34 14.72 -11.91
N HIS A 291 2.62 14.87 -10.80
CA HIS A 291 3.18 15.34 -9.53
C HIS A 291 3.72 14.17 -8.70
N ALA A 292 4.48 14.47 -7.64
CA ALA A 292 4.98 13.47 -6.71
C ALA A 292 4.59 13.81 -5.28
N ILE A 293 3.74 13.01 -4.65
CA ILE A 293 3.50 13.06 -3.21
C ILE A 293 4.00 11.73 -2.65
N THR A 294 5.21 11.75 -2.08
CA THR A 294 5.81 10.56 -1.46
C THR A 294 4.89 10.02 -0.38
N ASN A 295 4.69 8.71 -0.31
CA ASN A 295 3.90 8.10 0.76
C ASN A 295 4.46 8.38 2.16
N GLY A 296 3.66 8.12 3.17
CA GLY A 296 4.06 8.07 4.56
C GLY A 296 3.16 7.14 5.35
N VAL A 297 3.56 6.81 6.58
CA VAL A 297 2.84 5.86 7.43
C VAL A 297 2.35 6.53 8.71
N HIS A 298 1.28 6.00 9.29
CA HIS A 298 0.67 6.59 10.47
C HIS A 298 1.58 6.43 11.71
N PRO A 299 2.08 7.54 12.29
CA PRO A 299 3.09 7.49 13.35
C PRO A 299 2.67 6.61 14.52
N HIS A 300 1.47 6.85 15.04
CA HIS A 300 1.02 6.17 16.24
C HIS A 300 0.74 4.68 15.99
N THR A 301 0.09 4.32 14.89
CA THR A 301 -0.28 2.92 14.59
C THR A 301 0.93 2.02 14.40
N TRP A 302 2.00 2.55 13.80
CA TRP A 302 3.17 1.76 13.43
C TRP A 302 4.35 1.87 14.40
N THR A 303 4.16 2.54 15.54
CA THR A 303 5.15 2.58 16.62
C THR A 303 4.74 1.61 17.72
N ASN A 304 5.59 0.63 18.00
CA ASN A 304 5.37 -0.32 19.08
C ASN A 304 5.34 0.39 20.46
N GLN A 305 4.57 -0.14 21.40
CA GLN A 305 4.38 0.43 22.73
C GLN A 305 5.68 0.76 23.47
N PHE A 306 6.75 -0.04 23.31
CA PHE A 306 8.03 0.21 23.97
C PHE A 306 8.70 1.49 23.45
N PHE A 307 8.71 1.69 22.13
CA PHE A 307 9.18 2.93 21.50
C PHE A 307 8.23 4.10 21.77
N ALA A 308 6.93 3.87 21.74
CA ALA A 308 5.94 4.91 22.04
C ALA A 308 6.14 5.48 23.46
N THR A 309 6.38 4.60 24.45
CA THR A 309 6.67 5.01 25.83
C THR A 309 7.99 5.78 25.94
N LEU A 310 9.00 5.37 25.17
CA LEU A 310 10.28 6.06 25.08
C LEU A 310 10.10 7.48 24.50
N TYR A 311 9.37 7.60 23.40
CA TYR A 311 9.10 8.87 22.74
C TYR A 311 8.24 9.78 23.60
N ASP A 312 7.27 9.24 24.36
CA ASP A 312 6.46 10.02 25.29
C ASP A 312 7.28 10.69 26.39
N LYS A 313 8.36 10.03 26.82
CA LYS A 313 9.27 10.56 27.83
C LYS A 313 10.19 11.65 27.29
N TYR A 314 10.78 11.46 26.11
CA TYR A 314 11.85 12.33 25.61
C TYR A 314 11.40 13.33 24.53
N MET A 315 10.32 13.03 23.81
CA MET A 315 9.78 13.82 22.70
C MET A 315 8.25 13.93 22.83
N PRO A 316 7.72 14.46 23.94
CA PRO A 316 6.28 14.58 24.14
C PRO A 316 5.66 15.37 22.99
N GLY A 317 4.57 14.86 22.41
CA GLY A 317 3.90 15.43 21.24
C GLY A 317 4.22 14.74 19.91
N TRP A 318 5.18 13.81 19.86
CA TRP A 318 5.60 13.12 18.62
C TRP A 318 4.47 12.46 17.82
N ARG A 319 3.35 12.09 18.47
CA ARG A 319 2.20 11.52 17.75
C ARG A 319 1.52 12.54 16.85
N HIS A 320 1.49 13.81 17.24
CA HIS A 320 0.90 14.89 16.45
C HIS A 320 1.94 15.57 15.54
N GLU A 321 3.17 15.71 16.05
CA GLU A 321 4.33 16.31 15.37
C GLU A 321 5.48 15.27 15.22
N PRO A 322 5.38 14.29 14.29
CA PRO A 322 6.39 13.24 14.13
C PRO A 322 7.77 13.75 13.74
N GLU A 323 7.88 14.96 13.21
CA GLU A 323 9.13 15.65 12.94
C GLU A 323 10.01 15.81 14.20
N LEU A 324 9.42 15.78 15.40
CA LEU A 324 10.15 15.80 16.67
C LEU A 324 11.11 14.60 16.81
N LEU A 325 10.85 13.49 16.12
CA LEU A 325 11.72 12.30 16.10
C LEU A 325 13.12 12.59 15.55
N VAL A 326 13.33 13.71 14.84
CA VAL A 326 14.68 14.17 14.46
C VAL A 326 15.59 14.39 15.67
N ARG A 327 15.02 14.55 16.87
CA ARG A 327 15.72 14.77 18.14
C ARG A 327 16.06 13.48 18.88
N ILE A 328 16.01 12.32 18.22
CA ILE A 328 16.29 11.01 18.82
C ILE A 328 17.64 10.92 19.53
N ASP A 329 18.62 11.78 19.17
CA ASP A 329 19.91 11.87 19.86
C ASP A 329 19.80 12.28 21.34
N GLN A 330 18.67 12.89 21.75
CA GLN A 330 18.37 13.20 23.15
C GLN A 330 18.03 11.95 23.97
N VAL A 331 17.68 10.84 23.31
CA VAL A 331 17.38 9.57 23.97
C VAL A 331 18.70 8.85 24.30
N PRO A 332 18.90 8.42 25.57
CA PRO A 332 20.06 7.63 25.94
C PRO A 332 20.12 6.30 25.18
N ASP A 333 21.30 5.94 24.68
CA ASP A 333 21.55 4.73 23.88
C ASP A 333 21.00 3.46 24.55
N GLN A 334 21.23 3.31 25.86
CA GLN A 334 20.75 2.15 26.61
C GLN A 334 19.22 2.08 26.62
N ALA A 335 18.53 3.21 26.75
CA ALA A 335 17.06 3.24 26.77
C ALA A 335 16.46 2.88 25.40
N LEU A 336 17.11 3.30 24.31
CA LEU A 336 16.73 2.92 22.95
C LEU A 336 16.93 1.42 22.72
N TRP A 337 18.06 0.89 23.15
CA TRP A 337 18.36 -0.54 23.06
C TRP A 337 17.38 -1.39 23.88
N ASP A 338 17.06 -0.98 25.11
CA ASP A 338 16.13 -1.72 25.98
C ASP A 338 14.71 -1.78 25.38
N ALA A 339 14.27 -0.68 24.74
CA ALA A 339 13.00 -0.64 24.02
C ALA A 339 12.98 -1.63 22.84
N HIS A 340 14.09 -1.70 22.09
CA HIS A 340 14.26 -2.63 20.98
C HIS A 340 14.28 -4.09 21.45
N ILE A 341 15.06 -4.42 22.48
CA ILE A 341 15.11 -5.78 23.05
C ILE A 341 13.74 -6.22 23.54
N SER A 342 12.96 -5.32 24.14
CA SER A 342 11.58 -5.61 24.56
C SER A 342 10.66 -5.92 23.38
N ALA A 343 10.78 -5.15 22.28
CA ALA A 343 10.03 -5.40 21.05
C ALA A 343 10.44 -6.72 20.38
N LYS A 344 11.74 -7.02 20.37
CA LYS A 344 12.31 -8.28 19.87
C LYS A 344 11.80 -9.48 20.67
N GLN A 345 11.85 -9.43 22.00
CA GLN A 345 11.33 -10.49 22.86
C GLN A 345 9.86 -10.80 22.56
N ARG A 346 9.02 -9.77 22.40
CA ARG A 346 7.61 -9.94 22.02
C ARG A 346 7.44 -10.66 20.67
N LEU A 347 8.27 -10.33 19.67
CA LEU A 347 8.27 -11.04 18.39
C LEU A 347 8.67 -12.50 18.57
N LEU A 348 9.73 -12.78 19.33
CA LEU A 348 10.20 -14.15 19.58
C LEU A 348 9.17 -15.00 20.33
N GLU A 349 8.46 -14.41 21.31
CA GLU A 349 7.35 -15.05 21.99
C GLU A 349 6.22 -15.41 21.02
N ARG A 350 5.84 -14.49 20.13
CA ARG A 350 4.84 -14.76 19.08
C ARG A 350 5.30 -15.88 18.14
N ILE A 351 6.58 -15.90 17.75
CA ILE A 351 7.17 -16.97 16.93
C ILE A 351 7.04 -18.31 17.65
N GLY A 352 7.40 -18.38 18.93
CA GLY A 352 7.26 -19.58 19.76
C GLY A 352 5.82 -20.05 19.89
N GLN A 353 4.86 -19.13 20.10
CA GLN A 353 3.44 -19.45 20.16
C GLN A 353 2.87 -19.94 18.83
N THR A 354 3.33 -19.38 17.71
CA THR A 354 2.79 -19.68 16.38
C THR A 354 3.41 -20.94 15.77
N THR A 355 4.70 -21.18 16.02
CA THR A 355 5.48 -22.20 15.31
C THR A 355 6.10 -23.26 16.21
N GLY A 356 6.13 -23.03 17.53
CA GLY A 356 6.84 -23.88 18.49
C GLY A 356 8.37 -23.71 18.48
N GLN A 357 8.93 -22.89 17.58
CA GLN A 357 10.37 -22.64 17.50
C GLN A 357 10.82 -21.64 18.57
N VAL A 358 11.93 -21.94 19.24
CA VAL A 358 12.57 -21.04 20.21
C VAL A 358 13.83 -20.49 19.56
N LEU A 359 13.83 -19.19 19.29
CA LEU A 359 14.98 -18.50 18.71
C LEU A 359 15.84 -17.87 19.81
N ASP A 360 17.16 -17.88 19.62
CA ASP A 360 18.11 -17.21 20.53
C ASP A 360 17.92 -15.68 20.47
N PRO A 361 17.58 -15.02 21.58
CA PRO A 361 17.36 -13.57 21.61
C PRO A 361 18.63 -12.73 21.38
N LEU A 362 19.82 -13.31 21.52
CA LEU A 362 21.09 -12.60 21.34
C LEU A 362 21.51 -12.47 19.87
N LEU A 363 20.99 -13.32 18.99
CA LEU A 363 21.34 -13.30 17.56
C LEU A 363 20.48 -12.31 16.78
N PRO A 364 21.03 -11.60 15.78
CA PRO A 364 20.27 -10.68 14.95
C PRO A 364 19.17 -11.39 14.16
N VAL A 365 18.04 -10.71 13.96
CA VAL A 365 16.89 -11.19 13.19
C VAL A 365 16.73 -10.34 11.93
N LEU A 366 16.81 -10.97 10.76
CA LEU A 366 16.46 -10.37 9.48
C LEU A 366 14.98 -10.62 9.20
N GLY A 367 14.21 -9.56 8.96
CA GLY A 367 12.78 -9.62 8.67
C GLY A 367 12.47 -9.39 7.20
N PHE A 368 11.62 -10.23 6.62
CA PHE A 368 11.03 -10.00 5.29
C PHE A 368 9.52 -10.23 5.35
N ALA A 369 8.70 -9.21 5.07
CA ALA A 369 7.27 -9.46 4.85
C ALA A 369 6.61 -8.61 3.78
N ARG A 370 6.15 -9.27 2.71
CA ARG A 370 5.55 -8.64 1.53
C ARG A 370 4.54 -9.59 0.85
N ARG A 371 3.86 -9.09 -0.20
CA ARG A 371 3.15 -9.96 -1.13
C ARG A 371 4.14 -10.90 -1.82
N MET A 372 3.80 -12.18 -1.90
CA MET A 372 4.65 -13.19 -2.53
C MET A 372 4.40 -13.21 -4.03
N THR A 373 5.19 -12.42 -4.76
CA THR A 373 5.14 -12.24 -6.22
C THR A 373 6.57 -12.12 -6.75
N ALA A 374 6.83 -12.59 -7.97
CA ALA A 374 8.18 -12.67 -8.54
C ALA A 374 9.00 -11.36 -8.44
N TYR A 375 8.39 -10.22 -8.79
CA TYR A 375 9.12 -8.94 -8.77
C TYR A 375 9.54 -8.44 -7.39
N LYS A 376 8.99 -9.01 -6.29
CA LYS A 376 9.44 -8.68 -4.92
C LYS A 376 10.68 -9.47 -4.49
N ARG A 377 11.08 -10.49 -5.28
CA ARG A 377 12.22 -11.40 -5.07
C ARG A 377 12.40 -11.85 -3.62
N PRO A 378 11.39 -12.49 -2.99
CA PRO A 378 11.53 -13.03 -1.64
C PRO A 378 12.62 -14.12 -1.55
N ASP A 379 12.97 -14.69 -2.69
CA ASP A 379 13.94 -15.75 -2.93
C ASP A 379 15.38 -15.25 -3.15
N LEU A 380 15.62 -13.94 -3.32
CA LEU A 380 16.96 -13.42 -3.62
C LEU A 380 18.01 -13.79 -2.55
N ILE A 381 17.61 -13.84 -1.27
CA ILE A 381 18.51 -14.25 -0.18
C ILE A 381 18.94 -15.73 -0.30
N PHE A 382 18.16 -16.56 -1.00
CA PHE A 382 18.39 -17.98 -1.23
C PHE A 382 19.09 -18.27 -2.57
N PHE A 383 19.53 -17.24 -3.29
CA PHE A 383 20.16 -17.38 -4.61
C PHE A 383 21.37 -18.34 -4.60
N ASP A 384 22.22 -18.24 -3.57
CA ASP A 384 23.35 -19.16 -3.32
C ASP A 384 23.29 -19.68 -1.87
N LEU A 385 22.77 -20.90 -1.72
CA LEU A 385 22.58 -21.54 -0.43
C LEU A 385 23.90 -21.84 0.29
N GLU A 386 24.94 -22.23 -0.43
CA GLU A 386 26.26 -22.54 0.17
C GLU A 386 26.93 -21.27 0.68
N ARG A 387 26.80 -20.16 -0.07
CA ARG A 387 27.27 -18.85 0.40
C ARG A 387 26.51 -18.40 1.64
N LEU A 388 25.18 -18.54 1.64
CA LEU A 388 24.35 -18.20 2.79
C LEU A 388 24.72 -19.03 4.03
N ARG A 389 24.95 -20.35 3.88
CA ARG A 389 25.44 -21.23 4.97
C ARG A 389 26.78 -20.76 5.52
N THR A 390 27.71 -20.40 4.64
CA THR A 390 29.04 -19.93 5.04
C THR A 390 28.93 -18.68 5.92
N ILE A 391 28.11 -17.72 5.52
CA ILE A 391 27.87 -16.48 6.28
C ILE A 391 27.20 -16.79 7.62
N ALA A 392 26.16 -17.63 7.62
CA ALA A 392 25.43 -17.99 8.84
C ALA A 392 26.29 -18.76 9.86
N ARG A 393 27.25 -19.57 9.41
CA ARG A 393 28.19 -20.28 10.30
C ARG A 393 29.24 -19.36 10.92
N ASP A 394 29.71 -18.35 10.19
CA ASP A 394 30.71 -17.39 10.68
C ASP A 394 30.06 -16.35 11.62
N LYS A 395 28.92 -15.79 11.22
CA LYS A 395 28.16 -14.80 11.99
C LYS A 395 26.68 -15.22 12.06
N PRO A 396 26.27 -16.00 13.09
CA PRO A 396 24.91 -16.52 13.18
C PRO A 396 23.83 -15.44 13.27
N PHE A 397 22.68 -15.72 12.66
CA PHE A 397 21.49 -14.86 12.65
C PHE A 397 20.22 -15.70 12.46
N HIS A 398 19.05 -15.09 12.60
CA HIS A 398 17.75 -15.69 12.27
C HIS A 398 17.13 -14.97 11.08
N LEU A 399 16.39 -15.71 10.24
CA LEU A 399 15.59 -15.14 9.15
C LEU A 399 14.11 -15.37 9.43
N VAL A 400 13.32 -14.30 9.51
CA VAL A 400 11.86 -14.36 9.73
C VAL A 400 11.15 -13.80 8.51
N MET A 401 10.37 -14.65 7.86
CA MET A 401 9.63 -14.33 6.64
C MET A 401 8.12 -14.39 6.88
N ALA A 402 7.36 -13.56 6.19
CA ALA A 402 5.91 -13.63 6.15
C ALA A 402 5.38 -13.07 4.82
N GLY A 403 4.17 -13.47 4.43
CA GLY A 403 3.57 -12.93 3.22
C GLY A 403 2.50 -13.84 2.63
N LYS A 404 1.70 -13.27 1.75
CA LYS A 404 0.57 -13.92 1.08
C LYS A 404 0.76 -13.86 -0.44
N ALA A 405 0.50 -14.96 -1.14
CA ALA A 405 0.35 -15.00 -2.59
C ALA A 405 -1.12 -14.76 -2.97
N HIS A 406 -1.40 -14.15 -4.13
CA HIS A 406 -2.78 -14.03 -4.59
C HIS A 406 -3.40 -15.42 -4.85
N PRO A 407 -4.70 -15.67 -4.58
CA PRO A 407 -5.29 -17.00 -4.78
C PRO A 407 -5.17 -17.53 -6.22
N ALA A 408 -5.14 -16.62 -7.20
CA ALA A 408 -4.93 -16.94 -8.62
C ALA A 408 -3.44 -16.88 -9.07
N ASP A 409 -2.50 -16.52 -8.19
CA ASP A 409 -1.07 -16.44 -8.51
C ASP A 409 -0.34 -17.72 -8.09
N GLU A 410 -0.41 -18.74 -8.96
CA GLU A 410 0.29 -20.01 -8.75
C GLU A 410 1.83 -19.85 -8.74
N GLY A 411 2.37 -18.79 -9.36
CA GLY A 411 3.79 -18.45 -9.27
C GLY A 411 4.16 -18.05 -7.83
N GLY A 412 3.40 -17.13 -7.25
CA GLY A 412 3.53 -16.70 -5.87
C GLY A 412 3.38 -17.84 -4.85
N LYS A 413 2.43 -18.76 -5.07
CA LYS A 413 2.25 -19.93 -4.19
C LYS A 413 3.45 -20.88 -4.24
N ARG A 414 3.98 -21.14 -5.44
CA ARG A 414 5.21 -21.95 -5.62
C ARG A 414 6.43 -21.31 -4.96
N LEU A 415 6.54 -19.98 -4.97
CA LEU A 415 7.60 -19.28 -4.23
C LEU A 415 7.53 -19.55 -2.72
N ILE A 416 6.33 -19.57 -2.13
CA ILE A 416 6.15 -19.93 -0.70
C ILE A 416 6.60 -21.38 -0.46
N GLU A 417 6.17 -22.31 -1.30
CA GLU A 417 6.58 -23.73 -1.21
C GLU A 417 8.12 -23.89 -1.29
N GLN A 418 8.76 -23.16 -2.22
CA GLN A 418 10.21 -23.16 -2.39
C GLN A 418 10.93 -22.60 -1.15
N ILE A 419 10.45 -21.50 -0.56
CA ILE A 419 10.99 -20.96 0.69
C ILE A 419 10.93 -22.02 1.80
N HIS A 420 9.81 -22.72 1.95
CA HIS A 420 9.69 -23.82 2.90
C HIS A 420 10.65 -25.00 2.60
N SER A 421 10.99 -25.22 1.33
CA SER A 421 12.03 -26.19 0.97
C SER A 421 13.41 -25.73 1.42
N HIS A 422 13.78 -24.48 1.15
CA HIS A 422 15.06 -23.91 1.60
C HIS A 422 15.17 -23.89 3.13
N MET A 423 14.07 -23.60 3.84
CA MET A 423 14.01 -23.71 5.32
C MET A 423 14.44 -25.10 5.81
N ARG A 424 13.95 -26.18 5.17
CA ARG A 424 14.32 -27.55 5.54
C ARG A 424 15.78 -27.87 5.20
N GLU A 425 16.26 -27.38 4.06
CA GLU A 425 17.61 -27.63 3.58
C GLU A 425 18.69 -26.95 4.44
N LEU A 426 18.39 -25.74 4.93
CA LEU A 426 19.28 -24.90 5.71
C LEU A 426 19.14 -25.08 7.23
N ALA A 427 18.20 -25.91 7.70
CA ALA A 427 17.83 -26.03 9.11
C ALA A 427 19.00 -26.35 10.08
N ALA A 428 20.08 -26.97 9.58
CA ALA A 428 21.27 -27.27 10.38
C ALA A 428 22.19 -26.04 10.58
N ASP A 429 22.09 -25.04 9.71
CA ASP A 429 23.03 -23.93 9.60
C ASP A 429 22.39 -22.56 9.90
N LEU A 430 21.08 -22.41 9.63
CA LEU A 430 20.36 -21.16 9.76
C LEU A 430 18.92 -21.41 10.24
N ASN A 431 18.51 -20.71 11.30
CA ASN A 431 17.12 -20.73 11.75
C ASN A 431 16.28 -19.82 10.86
N ILE A 432 15.34 -20.42 10.14
CA ILE A 432 14.42 -19.71 9.27
C ILE A 432 12.99 -19.99 9.74
N VAL A 433 12.21 -18.93 9.92
CA VAL A 433 10.81 -18.99 10.36
C VAL A 433 9.92 -18.37 9.29
N TYR A 434 8.83 -19.05 8.94
CA TYR A 434 7.77 -18.49 8.12
C TYR A 434 6.51 -18.29 8.97
N LEU A 435 6.05 -17.06 9.11
CA LEU A 435 4.84 -16.72 9.87
C LEU A 435 3.63 -16.61 8.93
N PRO A 436 2.63 -17.49 9.06
CA PRO A 436 1.42 -17.43 8.25
C PRO A 436 0.51 -16.28 8.68
N GLY A 437 -0.42 -15.90 7.81
CA GLY A 437 -1.52 -15.00 8.19
C GLY A 437 -1.10 -13.54 8.32
N TYR A 438 -0.10 -13.08 7.56
CA TYR A 438 0.38 -11.69 7.61
C TYR A 438 -0.75 -10.66 7.49
N ASP A 439 -0.92 -9.86 8.54
CA ASP A 439 -1.94 -8.82 8.72
C ASP A 439 -1.32 -7.60 9.43
N MET A 440 -2.10 -6.57 9.76
CA MET A 440 -1.59 -5.40 10.48
C MET A 440 -1.03 -5.72 11.87
N ASN A 441 -1.57 -6.72 12.56
CA ASN A 441 -1.19 -7.06 13.92
C ASN A 441 0.18 -7.76 13.95
N LEU A 442 0.35 -8.77 13.09
CA LEU A 442 1.64 -9.42 12.89
C LEU A 442 2.67 -8.46 12.29
N ALA A 443 2.25 -7.57 11.38
CA ALA A 443 3.14 -6.56 10.83
C ALA A 443 3.78 -5.69 11.92
N LEU A 444 3.02 -5.20 12.90
CA LEU A 444 3.54 -4.34 13.97
C LEU A 444 4.58 -5.06 14.86
N ASP A 445 4.34 -6.31 15.23
CA ASP A 445 5.30 -7.09 16.02
C ASP A 445 6.56 -7.40 15.19
N LEU A 446 6.40 -7.71 13.91
CA LEU A 446 7.53 -8.04 13.03
C LEU A 446 8.42 -6.82 12.74
N ILE A 447 7.86 -5.70 12.28
CA ILE A 447 8.65 -4.50 11.93
C ILE A 447 9.37 -3.87 13.13
N ALA A 448 8.94 -4.18 14.35
CA ALA A 448 9.50 -3.62 15.57
C ALA A 448 10.47 -4.58 16.27
N GLY A 449 10.29 -5.89 16.09
CA GLY A 449 11.09 -6.91 16.76
C GLY A 449 12.26 -7.45 15.97
N VAL A 450 12.30 -7.25 14.65
CA VAL A 450 13.47 -7.64 13.83
C VAL A 450 14.58 -6.60 13.92
N ASP A 451 15.82 -7.00 13.72
CA ASP A 451 16.97 -6.09 13.77
C ASP A 451 17.23 -5.42 12.41
N VAL A 452 16.91 -6.10 11.30
CA VAL A 452 17.05 -5.55 9.94
C VAL A 452 15.81 -5.84 9.11
N TRP A 453 15.30 -4.82 8.41
CA TRP A 453 14.17 -4.98 7.48
C TRP A 453 14.66 -5.17 6.04
N LEU A 454 14.50 -6.37 5.49
CA LEU A 454 14.97 -6.76 4.16
C LEU A 454 13.90 -6.52 3.08
N ASN A 455 14.26 -5.79 2.02
CA ASN A 455 13.41 -5.61 0.85
C ASN A 455 14.22 -5.67 -0.46
N THR A 456 13.88 -6.62 -1.33
CA THR A 456 14.67 -6.96 -2.53
C THR A 456 13.89 -6.81 -3.85
N PRO A 457 13.07 -5.75 -4.06
CA PRO A 457 12.28 -5.64 -5.30
C PRO A 457 13.15 -5.52 -6.55
N LEU A 458 12.65 -5.99 -7.69
CA LEU A 458 13.19 -5.68 -9.01
C LEU A 458 13.01 -4.20 -9.32
N ARG A 459 14.03 -3.57 -9.89
CA ARG A 459 13.98 -2.19 -10.39
C ARG A 459 13.31 -2.15 -11.77
N PRO A 460 12.53 -1.11 -12.13
CA PRO A 460 11.95 -0.04 -11.29
C PRO A 460 10.51 -0.40 -10.84
N LEU A 461 10.29 -1.65 -10.40
CA LEU A 461 8.94 -2.20 -10.17
C LEU A 461 8.41 -1.90 -8.75
N GLU A 462 9.17 -1.19 -7.91
CA GLU A 462 8.70 -0.68 -6.64
C GLU A 462 8.25 0.78 -6.76
N ALA A 463 6.94 1.02 -6.70
CA ALA A 463 6.41 2.39 -6.70
C ALA A 463 6.78 3.17 -5.42
N SER A 464 6.80 2.51 -4.26
CA SER A 464 7.11 3.16 -2.98
C SER A 464 7.69 2.12 -2.01
N GLY A 465 6.87 1.49 -1.17
CA GLY A 465 7.31 0.50 -0.19
C GLY A 465 7.19 0.99 1.24
N THR A 466 5.97 1.10 1.77
CA THR A 466 5.74 1.70 3.10
C THR A 466 6.25 0.85 4.27
N SER A 467 6.53 -0.44 4.09
CA SER A 467 6.94 -1.32 5.21
C SER A 467 8.24 -0.89 5.87
N GLY A 468 9.25 -0.47 5.10
CA GLY A 468 10.49 0.06 5.64
C GLY A 468 10.30 1.40 6.39
N MET A 469 9.34 2.24 5.94
CA MET A 469 8.97 3.45 6.66
C MET A 469 8.40 3.12 8.06
N LYS A 470 7.63 2.03 8.18
CA LYS A 470 7.08 1.58 9.47
C LYS A 470 8.16 1.04 10.38
N ALA A 471 9.09 0.24 9.84
CA ALA A 471 10.24 -0.30 10.58
C ALA A 471 11.08 0.83 11.19
N ALA A 472 11.26 1.94 10.47
CA ALA A 472 12.00 3.11 10.94
C ALA A 472 11.44 3.73 12.24
N PHE A 473 10.12 3.71 12.45
CA PHE A 473 9.51 4.21 13.72
C PHE A 473 9.93 3.40 14.95
N ASN A 474 10.44 2.19 14.74
CA ASN A 474 10.88 1.27 15.78
C ASN A 474 12.40 1.09 15.77
N GLY A 475 13.16 2.03 15.20
CA GLY A 475 14.62 1.95 15.18
C GLY A 475 15.19 0.84 14.29
N VAL A 476 14.38 0.21 13.45
CA VAL A 476 14.83 -0.90 12.60
C VAL A 476 15.35 -0.38 11.26
N PRO A 477 16.66 -0.51 10.96
CA PRO A 477 17.22 -0.12 9.67
C PRO A 477 16.75 -1.01 8.53
N SER A 478 16.74 -0.46 7.32
CA SER A 478 16.42 -1.22 6.10
C SER A 478 17.70 -1.69 5.39
N LEU A 479 17.65 -2.91 4.86
CA LEU A 479 18.60 -3.43 3.88
C LEU A 479 17.80 -3.66 2.60
N SER A 480 17.98 -2.79 1.60
CA SER A 480 17.08 -2.79 0.46
C SER A 480 17.71 -2.34 -0.86
N VAL A 481 17.18 -2.87 -1.95
CA VAL A 481 17.48 -2.40 -3.31
C VAL A 481 17.03 -0.94 -3.46
N LEU A 482 17.86 -0.12 -4.12
CA LEU A 482 17.58 1.29 -4.38
C LEU A 482 16.47 1.49 -5.42
N ASP A 483 15.24 1.33 -4.98
CA ASP A 483 14.03 1.60 -5.75
C ASP A 483 12.91 2.16 -4.85
N GLY A 484 11.86 2.72 -5.46
CA GLY A 484 10.70 3.27 -4.75
C GLY A 484 11.10 4.33 -3.71
N TRP A 485 10.65 4.15 -2.46
CA TRP A 485 10.93 5.09 -1.37
C TRP A 485 12.39 5.06 -0.91
N TRP A 486 13.10 3.94 -1.12
CA TRP A 486 14.44 3.77 -0.58
C TRP A 486 15.45 4.70 -1.26
N LEU A 487 15.18 5.14 -2.49
CA LEU A 487 15.93 6.23 -3.15
C LEU A 487 15.85 7.56 -2.39
N GLU A 488 14.76 7.80 -1.66
CA GLU A 488 14.58 9.01 -0.85
C GLU A 488 15.08 8.83 0.59
N GLY A 489 15.04 7.61 1.14
CA GLY A 489 15.34 7.31 2.54
C GLY A 489 16.70 6.67 2.82
N CYS A 490 17.40 6.14 1.80
CA CYS A 490 18.69 5.51 1.98
C CYS A 490 19.79 6.56 2.16
N ILE A 491 20.41 6.54 3.32
CA ILE A 491 21.69 7.19 3.58
C ILE A 491 22.59 6.07 4.10
N GLU A 492 23.49 5.63 3.24
CA GLU A 492 24.35 4.46 3.46
C GLU A 492 25.07 4.54 4.82
N ASN A 493 24.98 3.47 5.62
CA ASN A 493 25.52 3.37 6.99
C ASN A 493 24.95 4.37 8.02
N ILE A 494 23.89 5.09 7.67
CA ILE A 494 23.20 6.01 8.59
C ILE A 494 21.76 5.54 8.82
N THR A 495 21.01 5.27 7.76
CA THR A 495 19.60 4.80 7.87
C THR A 495 19.44 3.31 7.57
N GLY A 496 20.50 2.68 7.05
CA GLY A 496 20.51 1.31 6.56
C GLY A 496 21.50 1.16 5.42
N TRP A 497 21.22 0.20 4.53
CA TRP A 497 22.12 -0.18 3.45
C TRP A 497 21.40 -0.42 2.13
N ALA A 498 22.02 0.02 1.05
CA ALA A 498 21.62 -0.30 -0.31
C ALA A 498 22.07 -1.72 -0.72
N VAL A 499 21.27 -2.35 -1.58
CA VAL A 499 21.62 -3.56 -2.34
C VAL A 499 21.68 -3.22 -3.84
N GLY A 500 22.78 -3.59 -4.48
CA GLY A 500 23.06 -3.36 -5.90
C GLY A 500 23.80 -2.05 -6.17
N GLU A 501 24.40 -1.94 -7.36
CA GLU A 501 25.29 -0.82 -7.70
C GLU A 501 24.60 0.55 -7.70
N PHE A 502 25.22 1.50 -7.00
CA PHE A 502 24.94 2.93 -7.11
C PHE A 502 25.50 3.43 -8.45
N LYS A 503 24.70 3.50 -9.51
CA LYS A 503 25.09 4.26 -10.71
C LYS A 503 25.10 5.74 -10.36
N ASN A 504 26.22 6.23 -9.84
CA ASN A 504 26.47 7.64 -9.57
C ASN A 504 26.18 8.47 -10.84
N GLN A 505 25.15 9.31 -10.79
CA GLN A 505 24.83 10.28 -11.85
C GLN A 505 25.87 11.42 -11.96
N SER A 506 26.93 11.41 -11.15
CA SER A 506 27.93 12.48 -11.06
C SER A 506 29.08 12.40 -12.07
N ASN A 507 29.14 11.39 -12.93
CA ASN A 507 30.18 11.26 -13.97
C ASN A 507 29.68 11.44 -15.42
N GLN A 508 28.49 12.01 -15.64
CA GLN A 508 28.17 12.57 -16.95
C GLN A 508 28.76 13.98 -17.05
N THR A 509 30.02 14.04 -17.46
CA THR A 509 30.63 15.27 -17.96
C THR A 509 29.78 15.82 -19.11
N SER A 510 29.43 17.09 -18.96
CA SER A 510 28.81 17.97 -19.94
C SER A 510 29.40 17.81 -21.35
N GLU A 511 28.68 17.14 -22.24
CA GLU A 511 28.60 17.41 -23.69
C GLU A 511 27.76 16.32 -24.39
N SER A 512 26.47 16.34 -24.10
CA SER A 512 25.35 15.98 -24.97
C SER A 512 24.13 15.81 -24.06
N CYS A 513 23.10 16.61 -24.31
CA CYS A 513 21.78 16.35 -23.75
C CYS A 513 21.23 15.10 -24.45
N GLY A 514 21.76 13.94 -24.08
CA GLY A 514 21.26 12.64 -24.49
C GLY A 514 20.09 12.31 -23.59
N CYS A 515 18.90 12.28 -24.17
CA CYS A 515 17.78 11.52 -23.63
C CYS A 515 18.34 10.20 -23.08
N ILE A 516 18.08 9.89 -21.81
CA ILE A 516 18.14 8.49 -21.38
C ILE A 516 17.15 7.80 -22.31
N ASP A 517 17.66 6.91 -23.16
CA ASP A 517 16.82 6.11 -24.04
C ASP A 517 15.82 5.38 -23.13
N ASN A 518 14.58 5.86 -23.15
CA ASN A 518 13.39 5.14 -22.69
C ASN A 518 13.05 4.00 -23.66
N THR A 519 14.04 3.47 -24.37
CA THR A 519 13.87 2.13 -24.89
C THR A 519 13.88 1.24 -23.67
N THR A 520 12.86 0.40 -23.55
CA THR A 520 13.03 -0.94 -23.02
C THR A 520 14.28 -1.53 -23.66
N GLU A 521 15.48 -1.22 -23.14
CA GLU A 521 16.67 -2.02 -23.41
C GLU A 521 16.23 -3.42 -23.05
N ASN A 522 16.19 -4.26 -24.08
CA ASN A 522 15.60 -5.58 -24.05
C ASN A 522 16.02 -6.28 -22.75
N ILE A 523 15.06 -6.42 -21.84
CA ILE A 523 15.17 -7.36 -20.73
C ILE A 523 15.12 -8.74 -21.37
N THR A 524 16.27 -9.18 -21.87
CA THR A 524 16.49 -10.56 -22.25
C THR A 524 16.65 -11.36 -20.94
N PRO A 525 16.24 -12.64 -20.92
CA PRO A 525 16.43 -13.51 -19.75
C PRO A 525 17.87 -13.47 -19.19
N ASP A 526 18.86 -13.33 -20.08
CA ASP A 526 20.28 -13.26 -19.75
C ASP A 526 20.66 -11.99 -18.96
N ASN A 527 20.10 -10.83 -19.29
CA ASN A 527 20.39 -9.56 -18.59
C ASN A 527 19.73 -9.49 -17.20
N THR A 528 18.54 -10.08 -17.04
CA THR A 528 17.87 -10.21 -15.73
C THR A 528 18.65 -11.10 -14.78
N THR A 529 19.10 -12.25 -15.26
CA THR A 529 19.84 -13.23 -14.44
C THR A 529 21.16 -12.65 -13.95
N GLN A 530 21.89 -11.92 -14.82
CA GLN A 530 23.14 -11.26 -14.42
C GLN A 530 22.92 -10.15 -13.38
N THR A 531 21.80 -9.43 -13.48
CA THR A 531 21.45 -8.38 -12.51
C THR A 531 21.04 -8.97 -11.16
N GLU A 532 20.30 -10.07 -11.15
CA GLU A 532 19.93 -10.80 -9.93
C GLU A 532 21.14 -11.39 -9.23
N GLU A 533 22.05 -12.01 -9.98
CA GLU A 533 23.31 -12.54 -9.44
C GLU A 533 24.16 -11.42 -8.81
N ASN A 534 24.24 -10.25 -9.45
CA ASN A 534 24.97 -9.11 -8.91
C ASN A 534 24.32 -8.55 -7.64
N ASP A 535 22.98 -8.41 -7.62
CA ASP A 535 22.25 -7.98 -6.42
C ASP A 535 22.42 -8.99 -5.27
N ALA A 536 22.41 -10.31 -5.56
CA ALA A 536 22.63 -11.35 -4.57
C ALA A 536 24.06 -11.30 -4.01
N ARG A 537 25.08 -11.17 -4.88
CA ARG A 537 26.48 -11.02 -4.45
C ARG A 537 26.69 -9.81 -3.56
N ASP A 538 26.11 -8.66 -3.91
CA ASP A 538 26.19 -7.45 -3.08
C ASP A 538 25.43 -7.61 -1.76
N LEU A 539 24.25 -8.22 -1.77
CA LEU A 539 23.50 -8.57 -0.55
C LEU A 539 24.36 -9.43 0.39
N TYR A 540 24.99 -10.50 -0.12
CA TYR A 540 25.86 -11.36 0.68
C TYR A 540 27.09 -10.61 1.21
N ALA A 541 27.73 -9.78 0.39
CA ALA A 541 28.87 -8.96 0.81
C ALA A 541 28.49 -7.97 1.92
N LYS A 542 27.32 -7.33 1.82
CA LYS A 542 26.79 -6.44 2.87
C LYS A 542 26.54 -7.21 4.17
N LEU A 543 25.92 -8.38 4.09
CA LEU A 543 25.65 -9.20 5.27
C LEU A 543 26.96 -9.63 5.95
N GLU A 544 27.91 -10.17 5.20
CA GLU A 544 29.15 -10.73 5.74
C GLU A 544 30.12 -9.66 6.26
N HIS A 545 30.27 -8.54 5.56
CA HIS A 545 31.34 -7.58 5.86
C HIS A 545 30.87 -6.31 6.56
N VAL A 546 29.56 -6.03 6.60
CA VAL A 546 29.03 -4.78 7.14
C VAL A 546 27.97 -5.03 8.20
N VAL A 547 26.83 -5.62 7.82
CA VAL A 547 25.63 -5.68 8.66
C VAL A 547 25.81 -6.60 9.85
N LEU A 548 26.21 -7.86 9.63
CA LEU A 548 26.35 -8.82 10.72
C LEU A 548 27.55 -8.48 11.63
N PRO A 549 28.75 -8.12 11.12
CA PRO A 549 29.84 -7.68 11.99
C PRO A 549 29.47 -6.47 12.85
N LEU A 550 28.76 -5.48 12.29
CA LEU A 550 28.33 -4.32 13.06
C LEU A 550 27.41 -4.72 14.23
N TYR A 551 26.44 -5.59 14.00
CA TYR A 551 25.54 -6.06 15.07
C TYR A 551 26.29 -6.82 16.16
N HIS A 552 27.16 -7.76 15.77
CA HIS A 552 27.86 -8.65 16.69
C HIS A 552 28.98 -7.95 17.47
N ASP A 553 29.71 -7.05 16.81
CA ASP A 553 31.00 -6.55 17.31
C ASP A 553 30.94 -5.08 17.74
N ASP A 554 29.98 -4.27 17.26
CA ASP A 554 29.87 -2.84 17.58
C ASP A 554 28.42 -2.38 17.81
N ARG A 555 27.95 -2.64 19.04
CA ARG A 555 26.63 -2.21 19.49
C ARG A 555 26.45 -0.68 19.46
N ALA A 556 27.50 0.11 19.70
CA ALA A 556 27.38 1.58 19.68
C ALA A 556 27.14 2.08 18.25
N GLY A 557 27.89 1.55 17.29
CA GLY A 557 27.67 1.78 15.86
C GLY A 557 26.27 1.34 15.42
N TRP A 558 25.79 0.19 15.88
CA TRP A 558 24.43 -0.28 15.60
C TRP A 558 23.35 0.70 16.10
N ILE A 559 23.46 1.15 17.34
CA ILE A 559 22.53 2.13 17.94
C ILE A 559 22.53 3.45 17.15
N ASN A 560 23.68 3.89 16.63
CA ASN A 560 23.74 5.07 15.78
C ASN A 560 22.93 4.89 14.48
N ILE A 561 22.93 3.70 13.88
CA ILE A 561 22.09 3.40 12.72
C ILE A 561 20.61 3.38 13.10
N MET A 562 20.25 2.81 14.26
CA MET A 562 18.87 2.85 14.76
C MET A 562 18.38 4.29 14.92
N LYS A 563 19.22 5.17 15.49
CA LYS A 563 18.96 6.61 15.60
C LYS A 563 18.82 7.27 14.23
N GLY A 564 19.67 6.93 13.26
CA GLY A 564 19.55 7.43 11.90
C GLY A 564 18.24 7.00 11.24
N ALA A 565 17.83 5.74 11.38
CA ALA A 565 16.53 5.27 10.89
C ALA A 565 15.37 6.07 11.49
N ILE A 566 15.34 6.33 12.80
CA ILE A 566 14.30 7.14 13.43
C ILE A 566 14.37 8.61 12.98
N GLY A 567 15.52 9.24 13.17
CA GLY A 567 15.68 10.69 13.01
C GLY A 567 15.67 11.17 11.57
N LYS A 568 15.99 10.30 10.60
CA LYS A 568 16.01 10.64 9.16
C LYS A 568 14.85 10.02 8.38
N ASN A 569 14.41 8.81 8.74
CA ASN A 569 13.30 8.18 8.04
C ASN A 569 11.96 8.37 8.76
N ALA A 570 11.81 7.96 10.01
CA ALA A 570 10.52 8.06 10.72
C ALA A 570 10.02 9.52 10.82
N ALA A 571 10.93 10.45 11.08
CA ALA A 571 10.63 11.88 11.14
C ALA A 571 10.09 12.46 9.80
N VAL A 572 10.43 11.86 8.66
CA VAL A 572 10.14 12.39 7.31
C VAL A 572 9.03 11.62 6.60
N PHE A 573 9.06 10.29 6.65
CA PHE A 573 8.13 9.40 5.94
C PHE A 573 6.88 9.08 6.75
N ASN A 574 6.29 10.12 7.34
CA ASN A 574 5.05 10.05 8.07
C ASN A 574 3.86 10.52 7.23
N SER A 575 2.69 9.96 7.48
CA SER A 575 1.46 10.31 6.74
C SER A 575 0.89 11.67 7.14
N HIS A 576 1.30 12.29 8.26
CA HIS A 576 0.91 13.67 8.58
C HIS A 576 1.45 14.63 7.52
N ARG A 577 2.77 14.57 7.26
CA ARG A 577 3.42 15.30 6.17
C ARG A 577 2.78 14.98 4.82
N MET A 578 2.40 13.72 4.56
CA MET A 578 1.70 13.35 3.33
C MET A 578 0.38 14.11 3.17
N ILE A 579 -0.45 14.12 4.22
CA ILE A 579 -1.74 14.83 4.23
C ILE A 579 -1.55 16.34 4.09
N TRP A 580 -0.56 16.93 4.76
CA TRP A 580 -0.23 18.35 4.59
C TRP A 580 0.09 18.70 3.13
N ARG A 581 0.86 17.86 2.45
CA ARG A 581 1.16 18.05 1.01
C ARG A 581 -0.09 17.92 0.14
N TYR A 582 -0.93 16.91 0.36
CA TYR A 582 -2.20 16.81 -0.35
C TYR A 582 -3.12 18.03 -0.11
N ALA A 583 -3.19 18.51 1.13
CA ALA A 583 -3.97 19.70 1.47
C ALA A 583 -3.50 20.92 0.69
N ALA A 584 -2.19 21.19 0.71
CA ALA A 584 -1.60 22.36 0.07
C ALA A 584 -1.57 22.27 -1.46
N GLU A 585 -1.24 21.11 -2.02
CA GLU A 585 -0.94 20.96 -3.45
C GLU A 585 -2.14 20.52 -4.29
N ALA A 586 -3.12 19.82 -3.69
CA ALA A 586 -4.22 19.17 -4.40
C ALA A 586 -5.63 19.58 -3.93
N TYR A 587 -5.89 19.68 -2.61
CA TYR A 587 -7.25 19.90 -2.10
C TYR A 587 -7.71 21.37 -2.11
N ILE A 588 -6.79 22.30 -1.82
CA ILE A 588 -7.12 23.72 -1.66
C ILE A 588 -7.03 24.52 -2.97
N LYS A 589 -6.43 23.95 -4.03
CA LYS A 589 -6.35 24.56 -5.36
C LYS A 589 -7.70 24.93 -5.97
#